data_AF-A0A6G3XDC2-F1
#
_entry.id   AF-A0A6G3XDC2-F1
#
_cell.length_a   1.000
_cell.length_b   1.000
_cell.length_c   1.000
_cell.angle_alpha   90.00
_cell.angle_beta   90.00
_cell.angle_gamma   90.00
#
_symmetry.space_group_name_H-M   'P 1'
#
loop_
_entity.id
_entity.type
_entity.pdbx_description
1 polymer ?
#
loop_
_entity_poly.entity_id
_entity_poly.type
_entity_poly.pdbx_seq_one_letter_code
_entity_poly.pdbx_strand_id
1 'polypeptide(L)'
;NEDPHVTAIGHSYGSLTVGTAAKESGGIPGVDDVILLGSPGVDAQKATELGVGKDHVFVGAADNDPVTHLPTKGESALAAPAWALGGPEWVRRANDLFDVGDDDLYFGKDPASEAFGAQRFEVDDGPRMVLEAGKFDAHSQYFEPEKDRESAANIARIVAGRPEEIVREKHR
;
A
#
# COMPACT_ATOMS: atom_id res chain seq x y z
N ASN A 1 -9.51 30.76 -1.68
CA ASN A 1 -8.59 30.23 -0.67
C ASN A 1 -7.19 30.50 -1.20
N GLU A 2 -6.34 31.18 -0.43
CA GLU A 2 -4.97 31.55 -0.86
C GLU A 2 -3.97 30.40 -0.68
N ASP A 3 -4.33 29.40 0.14
CA ASP A 3 -3.55 28.18 0.40
C ASP A 3 -4.51 26.96 0.53
N PRO A 4 -4.78 26.23 -0.57
CA PRO A 4 -5.65 25.06 -0.54
C PRO A 4 -4.93 23.86 0.09
N HIS A 5 -5.64 23.07 0.88
CA HIS A 5 -5.16 21.75 1.30
C HIS A 5 -5.12 20.80 0.10
N VAL A 6 -3.94 20.29 -0.25
CA VAL A 6 -3.74 19.42 -1.41
C VAL A 6 -3.28 18.04 -0.96
N THR A 7 -4.02 17.03 -1.38
CA THR A 7 -3.69 15.62 -1.13
C THR A 7 -3.30 14.92 -2.43
N ALA A 8 -2.15 14.27 -2.46
CA ALA A 8 -1.76 13.37 -3.55
C ALA A 8 -2.26 11.95 -3.23
N ILE A 9 -3.08 11.38 -4.10
CA ILE A 9 -3.62 10.03 -3.93
C ILE A 9 -3.05 9.11 -5.00
N GLY A 10 -2.42 8.03 -4.58
CA GLY A 10 -1.90 6.99 -5.46
C GLY A 10 -2.56 5.65 -5.15
N HIS A 11 -3.26 5.08 -6.13
CA HIS A 11 -3.88 3.75 -6.03
C HIS A 11 -3.13 2.76 -6.91
N SER A 12 -2.94 1.52 -6.43
CA SER A 12 -2.25 0.48 -7.18
C SER A 12 -0.85 0.95 -7.61
N TYR A 13 -0.46 0.76 -8.87
CA TYR A 13 0.77 1.30 -9.45
C TYR A 13 0.85 2.85 -9.40
N GLY A 14 -0.27 3.54 -9.26
CA GLY A 14 -0.30 4.98 -8.99
C GLY A 14 0.34 5.35 -7.64
N SER A 15 0.29 4.45 -6.64
CA SER A 15 1.01 4.63 -5.37
C SER A 15 2.53 4.67 -5.55
N LEU A 16 3.07 3.81 -6.42
CA LEU A 16 4.47 3.87 -6.83
C LEU A 16 4.80 5.18 -7.52
N THR A 17 3.93 5.64 -8.41
CA THR A 17 4.12 6.91 -9.12
C THR A 17 4.19 8.09 -8.14
N VAL A 18 3.26 8.15 -7.18
CA VAL A 18 3.25 9.18 -6.13
C VAL A 18 4.50 9.07 -5.25
N GLY A 19 4.86 7.87 -4.80
CA GLY A 19 6.05 7.63 -3.98
C GLY A 19 7.35 8.05 -4.66
N THR A 20 7.56 7.64 -5.91
CA THR A 20 8.72 8.05 -6.71
C THR A 20 8.74 9.57 -6.91
N ALA A 21 7.61 10.20 -7.23
CA ALA A 21 7.54 11.66 -7.39
C ALA A 21 7.84 12.41 -6.08
N ALA A 22 7.38 11.90 -4.93
CA ALA A 22 7.62 12.48 -3.62
C ALA A 22 9.09 12.40 -3.19
N LYS A 23 9.84 11.43 -3.70
CA LYS A 23 11.28 11.26 -3.45
C LYS A 23 12.18 12.15 -4.33
N GLU A 24 11.64 12.75 -5.39
CA GLU A 24 12.41 13.66 -6.23
C GLU A 24 12.86 14.90 -5.45
N SER A 25 13.94 15.55 -5.91
CA SER A 25 14.47 16.74 -5.25
C SER A 25 13.42 17.85 -5.19
N GLY A 26 12.93 18.16 -3.98
CA GLY A 26 11.89 19.15 -3.74
C GLY A 26 10.49 18.57 -3.52
N GLY A 27 10.34 17.24 -3.56
CA GLY A 27 9.07 16.54 -3.36
C GLY A 27 8.01 16.90 -4.40
N ILE A 28 6.75 16.59 -4.10
CA ILE A 28 5.62 17.05 -4.93
C ILE A 28 5.25 18.47 -4.46
N PRO A 29 5.41 19.52 -5.31
CA PRO A 29 5.21 20.89 -4.87
C PRO A 29 3.77 21.17 -4.40
N GLY A 30 3.65 21.72 -3.18
CA GLY A 30 2.37 22.16 -2.62
C GLY A 30 1.45 21.03 -2.18
N VAL A 31 1.93 19.79 -2.06
CA VAL A 31 1.17 18.68 -1.45
C VAL A 31 1.39 18.68 0.06
N ASP A 32 0.29 18.60 0.80
CA ASP A 32 0.27 18.53 2.26
C ASP A 32 0.20 17.08 2.76
N ASP A 33 -0.63 16.25 2.11
CA ASP A 33 -0.89 14.87 2.50
C ASP A 33 -0.70 13.89 1.33
N VAL A 34 -0.27 12.67 1.63
CA VAL A 34 -0.16 11.56 0.67
C VAL A 34 -1.05 10.41 1.12
N ILE A 35 -1.89 9.89 0.22
CA ILE A 35 -2.68 8.67 0.44
C ILE A 35 -2.21 7.58 -0.53
N LEU A 36 -1.83 6.42 0.01
CA LEU A 36 -1.39 5.25 -0.73
C LEU A 36 -2.41 4.12 -0.56
N LEU A 37 -3.01 3.66 -1.66
CA LEU A 37 -4.10 2.67 -1.63
C LEU A 37 -3.71 1.43 -2.42
N GLY A 38 -3.91 0.24 -1.84
CA GLY A 38 -3.67 -1.01 -2.57
C GLY A 38 -2.25 -1.10 -3.14
N SER A 39 -1.25 -0.62 -2.40
CA SER A 39 0.09 -0.38 -2.93
C SER A 39 0.92 -1.66 -3.06
N PRO A 40 1.64 -1.87 -4.18
CA PRO A 40 2.69 -2.89 -4.30
C PRO A 40 4.06 -2.44 -3.77
N GLY A 41 4.10 -1.34 -3.00
CA GLY A 41 5.30 -0.60 -2.62
C GLY A 41 5.41 0.73 -3.35
N VAL A 42 6.17 1.67 -2.76
CA VAL A 42 6.20 3.09 -3.18
C VAL A 42 7.61 3.63 -3.47
N ASP A 43 8.55 2.74 -3.76
CA ASP A 43 9.98 3.04 -3.95
C ASP A 43 10.63 3.68 -2.71
N ALA A 44 10.06 3.54 -1.51
CA ALA A 44 10.62 4.08 -0.27
C ALA A 44 10.78 2.99 0.80
N GLN A 45 11.62 3.25 1.81
CA GLN A 45 11.80 2.37 2.97
C GLN A 45 11.12 2.93 4.23
N LYS A 46 10.91 4.25 4.30
CA LYS A 46 10.22 4.94 5.38
C LYS A 46 9.28 6.01 4.84
N ALA A 47 8.16 6.22 5.53
CA ALA A 47 7.22 7.30 5.22
C ALA A 47 7.87 8.70 5.26
N THR A 48 8.93 8.89 6.06
CA THR A 48 9.68 10.15 6.13
C THR A 48 10.41 10.51 4.84
N GLU A 49 10.59 9.56 3.91
CA GLU A 49 11.21 9.82 2.61
C GLU A 49 10.26 10.50 1.62
N LEU A 50 8.95 10.58 1.92
CA LEU A 50 7.94 11.14 1.01
C LEU A 50 7.75 12.67 1.13
N GLY A 51 8.62 13.36 1.86
CA GLY A 51 8.69 14.83 1.87
C GLY A 51 7.61 15.58 2.64
N VAL A 52 6.44 14.96 2.91
CA VAL A 52 5.32 15.57 3.67
C VAL A 52 5.39 15.32 5.18
N GLY A 53 6.32 14.46 5.63
CA GLY A 53 6.41 14.00 7.01
C GLY A 53 5.49 12.80 7.27
N LYS A 54 5.94 11.86 8.11
CA LYS A 54 5.27 10.56 8.28
C LYS A 54 3.83 10.62 8.81
N ASP A 55 3.48 11.69 9.53
CA ASP A 55 2.14 11.88 10.10
C ASP A 55 1.13 12.38 9.04
N HIS A 56 1.63 12.74 7.85
CA HIS A 56 0.89 13.17 6.65
C HIS A 56 0.92 12.12 5.52
N VAL A 57 1.40 10.91 5.81
CA VAL A 57 1.37 9.77 4.89
C VAL A 57 0.35 8.78 5.40
N PHE A 58 -0.69 8.52 4.61
CA PHE A 58 -1.81 7.66 4.95
C PHE A 58 -1.85 6.44 4.04
N VAL A 59 -2.22 5.29 4.59
CA VAL A 59 -2.24 4.02 3.85
C VAL A 59 -3.55 3.29 4.08
N GLY A 60 -4.19 2.91 2.98
CA GLY A 60 -5.32 1.99 2.97
C GLY A 60 -4.91 0.71 2.25
N ALA A 61 -5.04 -0.43 2.91
CA ALA A 61 -4.61 -1.71 2.37
C ALA A 61 -5.57 -2.82 2.82
N ALA A 62 -6.45 -3.25 1.91
CA ALA A 62 -7.39 -4.33 2.19
C ALA A 62 -6.66 -5.67 2.28
N ASP A 63 -6.98 -6.51 3.27
CA ASP A 63 -6.23 -7.74 3.50
C ASP A 63 -6.39 -8.76 2.36
N ASN A 64 -7.54 -8.78 1.67
CA ASN A 64 -7.73 -9.64 0.50
C ASN A 64 -7.28 -9.00 -0.83
N ASP A 65 -6.65 -7.82 -0.79
CA ASP A 65 -6.06 -7.20 -1.98
C ASP A 65 -4.68 -7.83 -2.28
N PRO A 66 -4.55 -8.65 -3.34
CA PRO A 66 -3.31 -9.35 -3.66
C PRO A 66 -2.16 -8.40 -4.04
N VAL A 67 -2.44 -7.15 -4.41
CA VAL A 67 -1.41 -6.18 -4.78
C VAL A 67 -0.65 -5.69 -3.55
N THR A 68 -1.31 -5.64 -2.40
CA THR A 68 -0.67 -5.25 -1.11
C THR A 68 0.20 -6.34 -0.50
N HIS A 69 0.27 -7.50 -1.15
CA HIS A 69 1.07 -8.67 -0.74
C HIS A 69 1.97 -9.14 -1.89
N LEU A 70 2.29 -8.27 -2.84
CA LEU A 70 3.18 -8.67 -3.93
C LEU A 70 4.54 -9.12 -3.40
N PRO A 71 5.04 -10.28 -3.84
CA PRO A 71 6.31 -10.79 -3.38
C PRO A 71 7.43 -9.84 -3.75
N THR A 72 8.49 -9.82 -2.95
CA THR A 72 9.69 -9.03 -3.24
C THR A 72 10.34 -9.49 -4.56
N LYS A 73 11.24 -8.65 -5.09
CA LYS A 73 12.08 -9.04 -6.24
C LYS A 73 12.96 -10.25 -5.93
N GLY A 74 13.43 -10.37 -4.69
CA GLY A 74 14.24 -11.51 -4.23
C GLY A 74 13.44 -12.81 -4.21
N GLU A 75 12.24 -12.78 -3.61
CA GLU A 75 11.32 -13.92 -3.61
C GLU A 75 10.95 -14.34 -5.03
N SER A 76 10.63 -13.37 -5.90
CA SER A 76 10.31 -13.62 -7.29
C SER A 76 11.48 -14.28 -8.05
N ALA A 77 12.71 -13.83 -7.81
CA ALA A 77 13.92 -14.38 -8.44
C ALA A 77 14.24 -15.80 -7.94
N LEU A 78 13.94 -16.13 -6.68
CA LEU A 78 14.11 -17.47 -6.11
C LEU A 78 12.99 -18.43 -6.54
N ALA A 79 11.76 -17.93 -6.66
CA ALA A 79 10.59 -18.73 -7.00
C ALA A 79 10.68 -19.36 -8.40
N ALA A 80 11.19 -18.62 -9.40
CA ALA A 80 11.30 -19.11 -10.78
C ALA A 80 12.15 -20.39 -10.93
N PRO A 81 13.41 -20.46 -10.43
CA PRO A 81 14.20 -21.69 -10.47
C PRO A 81 13.66 -22.78 -9.54
N ALA A 82 13.14 -22.44 -8.35
CA ALA A 82 12.57 -23.42 -7.43
C ALA A 82 11.35 -24.14 -8.07
N TRP A 83 10.49 -23.40 -8.75
CA TRP A 83 9.36 -23.95 -9.49
C TRP A 83 9.81 -24.88 -10.61
N ALA A 84 10.83 -24.49 -11.38
CA ALA A 84 11.37 -25.32 -12.46
C ALA A 84 11.98 -26.64 -11.95
N LEU A 85 12.50 -26.67 -10.72
CA LEU A 85 13.18 -27.82 -10.14
C LEU A 85 12.23 -28.80 -9.41
N GLY A 86 11.10 -28.33 -8.88
CA GLY A 86 10.22 -29.20 -8.08
C GLY A 86 8.82 -28.68 -7.81
N GLY A 87 8.36 -27.68 -8.56
CA GLY A 87 7.00 -27.16 -8.45
C GLY A 87 6.71 -26.40 -7.14
N PRO A 88 5.44 -26.23 -6.76
CA PRO A 88 5.00 -25.32 -5.70
C PRO A 88 5.57 -25.61 -4.30
N GLU A 89 5.74 -26.88 -3.93
CA GLU A 89 6.32 -27.26 -2.63
C GLU A 89 7.77 -26.75 -2.48
N TRP A 90 8.53 -26.71 -3.58
CA TRP A 90 9.90 -26.19 -3.59
C TRP A 90 9.98 -24.68 -3.52
N VAL A 91 8.99 -23.96 -4.04
CA VAL A 91 8.91 -22.51 -3.85
C VAL A 91 8.71 -22.19 -2.37
N ARG A 92 7.77 -22.87 -1.70
CA ARG A 92 7.49 -22.63 -0.27
C ARG A 92 8.71 -22.90 0.61
N ARG A 93 9.38 -24.04 0.40
CA ARG A 93 10.58 -24.41 1.16
C ARG A 93 11.76 -23.47 0.91
N ALA A 94 11.90 -22.92 -0.29
CA ALA A 94 12.93 -21.93 -0.59
C ALA A 94 12.68 -20.64 0.21
N ASN A 95 11.45 -20.12 0.21
CA ASN A 95 11.11 -18.91 0.98
C ASN A 95 11.38 -19.10 2.49
N ASP A 96 11.00 -20.26 3.06
CA ASP A 96 11.26 -20.59 4.47
C ASP A 96 12.76 -20.68 4.82
N LEU A 97 13.61 -21.12 3.88
CA LEU A 97 15.06 -21.31 4.11
C LEU A 97 15.88 -20.04 3.97
N PHE A 98 15.42 -19.07 3.19
CA PHE A 98 16.14 -17.83 2.90
C PHE A 98 15.69 -16.64 3.76
N ASP A 99 14.78 -16.87 4.72
CA ASP A 99 14.26 -15.87 5.66
C ASP A 99 13.87 -14.56 4.97
N VAL A 100 13.10 -14.68 3.89
CA VAL A 100 12.70 -13.53 3.06
C VAL A 100 11.46 -12.81 3.64
N GLY A 101 11.17 -13.02 4.92
CA GLY A 101 10.08 -12.38 5.66
C GLY A 101 10.48 -11.00 6.18
N ASP A 102 10.87 -10.10 5.28
CA ASP A 102 10.88 -8.68 5.60
C ASP A 102 9.53 -8.09 5.18
N ASP A 103 9.13 -7.00 5.82
CA ASP A 103 7.94 -6.21 5.51
C ASP A 103 8.03 -5.54 4.11
N ASP A 104 8.83 -6.08 3.19
CA ASP A 104 9.09 -5.56 1.85
C ASP A 104 8.11 -6.14 0.82
N LEU A 105 7.75 -5.30 -0.13
CA LEU A 105 7.03 -5.64 -1.35
C LEU A 105 7.94 -5.47 -2.58
N TYR A 106 7.40 -5.80 -3.75
CA TYR A 106 8.13 -5.71 -5.01
C TYR A 106 8.77 -4.33 -5.26
N PHE A 107 8.13 -3.25 -4.83
CA PHE A 107 8.61 -1.87 -4.99
C PHE A 107 8.98 -1.17 -3.68
N GLY A 108 9.65 -1.86 -2.75
CA GLY A 108 10.14 -1.27 -1.49
C GLY A 108 9.33 -1.74 -0.29
N LYS A 109 9.44 -1.06 0.85
CA LYS A 109 8.77 -1.46 2.10
C LYS A 109 7.24 -1.37 1.96
N ASP A 110 6.50 -2.34 2.52
CA ASP A 110 5.04 -2.35 2.60
C ASP A 110 4.58 -1.07 3.31
N PRO A 111 3.85 -0.17 2.64
CA PRO A 111 3.37 1.05 3.28
C PRO A 111 2.48 0.80 4.51
N ALA A 112 1.82 -0.36 4.60
CA ALA A 112 0.95 -0.74 5.72
C ALA A 112 1.72 -1.33 6.92
N SER A 113 3.02 -1.62 6.77
CA SER A 113 3.86 -2.18 7.84
C SER A 113 4.20 -1.17 8.92
N GLU A 114 4.42 -1.65 10.15
CA GLU A 114 4.92 -0.80 11.25
C GLU A 114 6.30 -0.21 10.89
N ALA A 115 7.12 -1.00 10.19
CA ALA A 115 8.44 -0.60 9.75
C ALA A 115 8.41 0.60 8.81
N PHE A 116 7.43 0.74 7.92
CA PHE A 116 7.32 1.91 7.04
C PHE A 116 6.97 3.19 7.80
N GLY A 117 6.08 3.08 8.79
CA GLY A 117 5.76 4.15 9.74
C GLY A 117 4.77 5.21 9.26
N ALA A 118 3.93 4.89 8.26
CA ALA A 118 2.80 5.71 7.83
C ALA A 118 1.58 5.56 8.76
N GLN A 119 0.53 6.35 8.53
CA GLN A 119 -0.75 6.24 9.23
C GLN A 119 -1.68 5.27 8.49
N ARG A 120 -1.85 4.05 9.01
CA ARG A 120 -2.81 3.09 8.44
C ARG A 120 -4.24 3.42 8.90
N PHE A 121 -5.17 3.46 7.96
CA PHE A 121 -6.60 3.63 8.25
C PHE A 121 -7.40 2.40 7.88
N GLU A 122 -8.57 2.25 8.50
CA GLU A 122 -9.46 1.10 8.33
C GLU A 122 -10.02 1.03 6.91
N VAL A 123 -9.88 -0.16 6.31
CA VAL A 123 -10.39 -0.55 5.00
C VAL A 123 -11.06 -1.91 5.17
N ASP A 124 -12.20 -2.14 4.52
CA ASP A 124 -12.80 -3.47 4.45
C ASP A 124 -11.84 -4.43 3.72
N ASP A 125 -11.69 -5.67 4.19
CA ASP A 125 -10.84 -6.66 3.53
C ASP A 125 -11.29 -6.94 2.09
N GLY A 126 -12.58 -6.73 1.80
CA GLY A 126 -13.18 -7.01 0.51
C GLY A 126 -13.30 -8.50 0.22
N PRO A 127 -13.83 -8.87 -0.95
CA PRO A 127 -13.98 -10.27 -1.32
C PRO A 127 -12.62 -10.94 -1.53
N ARG A 128 -12.48 -12.16 -1.03
CA ARG A 128 -11.32 -13.01 -1.33
C ARG A 128 -11.18 -13.22 -2.83
N MET A 129 -9.94 -13.27 -3.30
CA MET A 129 -9.64 -13.63 -4.69
C MET A 129 -9.99 -15.10 -4.97
N VAL A 130 -11.24 -15.35 -5.36
CA VAL A 130 -11.72 -16.62 -5.92
C VAL A 130 -12.19 -16.37 -7.35
N LEU A 131 -11.91 -17.32 -8.25
CA LEU A 131 -12.15 -17.20 -9.70
C LEU A 131 -13.59 -16.78 -10.04
N GLU A 132 -14.56 -17.18 -9.21
CA GLU A 132 -16.00 -16.91 -9.37
C GLU A 132 -16.53 -15.67 -8.61
N ALA A 133 -15.80 -15.09 -7.65
CA ALA A 133 -16.35 -14.06 -6.75
C ALA A 133 -15.47 -12.81 -6.62
N GLY A 134 -15.04 -12.25 -7.75
CA GLY A 134 -14.65 -10.82 -7.79
C GLY A 134 -13.23 -10.48 -8.23
N LYS A 135 -12.36 -11.44 -8.58
CA LYS A 135 -11.00 -11.15 -9.08
C LYS A 135 -10.25 -10.08 -8.24
N PHE A 136 -10.14 -8.85 -8.73
CA PHE A 136 -9.44 -7.68 -8.14
C PHE A 136 -10.43 -6.69 -7.47
N ASP A 137 -11.60 -7.15 -7.04
CA ASP A 137 -12.61 -6.29 -6.41
C ASP A 137 -12.12 -5.68 -5.10
N ALA A 138 -11.48 -6.47 -4.22
CA ALA A 138 -10.83 -5.96 -3.01
C ALA A 138 -9.73 -4.92 -3.34
N HIS A 139 -9.09 -5.05 -4.51
CA HIS A 139 -8.10 -4.08 -4.98
C HIS A 139 -8.72 -2.76 -5.47
N SER A 140 -10.02 -2.68 -5.75
CA SER A 140 -10.63 -1.48 -6.36
C SER A 140 -11.65 -0.77 -5.46
N GLN A 141 -12.07 -1.40 -4.35
CA GLN A 141 -13.21 -0.93 -3.56
C GLN A 141 -12.98 0.33 -2.71
N TYR A 142 -11.73 0.75 -2.51
CA TYR A 142 -11.33 1.82 -1.57
C TYR A 142 -12.14 3.13 -1.71
N PHE A 143 -12.59 3.45 -2.93
CA PHE A 143 -13.32 4.68 -3.26
C PHE A 143 -14.83 4.50 -3.36
N GLU A 144 -15.36 3.28 -3.17
CA GLU A 144 -16.75 2.94 -3.41
C GLU A 144 -17.51 2.86 -2.08
N PRO A 145 -18.28 3.89 -1.64
CA PRO A 145 -18.91 3.90 -0.32
C PRO A 145 -19.97 2.81 -0.11
N GLU A 146 -20.46 2.21 -1.19
CA GLU A 146 -21.39 1.08 -1.18
C GLU A 146 -20.69 -0.26 -0.92
N LYS A 147 -19.39 -0.35 -1.21
CA LYS A 147 -18.55 -1.54 -0.96
C LYS A 147 -17.72 -1.36 0.30
N ASP A 148 -17.12 -0.19 0.48
CA ASP A 148 -16.30 0.17 1.62
C ASP A 148 -16.57 1.63 2.02
N ARG A 149 -17.52 1.79 2.94
CA ARG A 149 -17.92 3.11 3.46
C ARG A 149 -16.82 3.74 4.30
N GLU A 150 -16.11 2.95 5.10
CA GLU A 150 -15.16 3.49 6.07
C GLU A 150 -13.88 3.96 5.37
N SER A 151 -13.35 3.21 4.39
CA SER A 151 -12.25 3.67 3.54
C SER A 151 -12.60 4.97 2.81
N ALA A 152 -13.76 5.01 2.15
CA ALA A 152 -14.18 6.21 1.42
C ALA A 152 -14.36 7.42 2.35
N ALA A 153 -14.87 7.21 3.57
CA ALA A 153 -14.99 8.25 4.59
C ALA A 153 -13.61 8.71 5.10
N ASN A 154 -12.67 7.80 5.35
CA ASN A 154 -11.30 8.11 5.76
C ASN A 154 -10.57 8.94 4.70
N ILE A 155 -10.66 8.55 3.42
CA ILE A 155 -10.11 9.32 2.29
C ILE A 155 -10.71 10.72 2.26
N ALA A 156 -12.04 10.85 2.40
CA ALA A 156 -12.72 12.14 2.40
C ALA A 156 -12.31 13.03 3.59
N ARG A 157 -12.09 12.45 4.78
CA ARG A 157 -11.61 13.17 5.97
C ARG A 157 -10.20 13.72 5.76
N ILE A 158 -9.28 12.92 5.22
CA ILE A 158 -7.91 13.35 4.91
C ILE A 158 -7.95 14.47 3.87
N VAL A 159 -8.63 14.28 2.74
CA VAL A 159 -8.74 15.31 1.68
C VAL A 159 -9.35 16.61 2.20
N ALA A 160 -10.29 16.52 3.15
CA ALA A 160 -10.90 17.68 3.81
C ALA A 160 -10.01 18.34 4.88
N GLY A 161 -8.77 17.88 5.09
CA GLY A 161 -7.84 18.41 6.09
C GLY A 161 -8.24 18.06 7.53
N ARG A 162 -8.89 16.90 7.72
CA ARG A 162 -9.32 16.39 9.04
C ARG A 162 -8.81 14.97 9.33
N PRO A 163 -7.49 14.71 9.21
CA PRO A 163 -6.93 13.37 9.41
C PRO A 163 -7.07 12.85 10.85
N GLU A 164 -7.35 13.71 11.82
CA GLU A 164 -7.65 13.32 13.19
C GLU A 164 -8.97 12.54 13.34
N GLU A 165 -9.90 12.70 12.40
CA GLU A 165 -11.22 12.05 12.41
C GLU A 165 -11.21 10.64 11.79
N ILE A 166 -10.09 10.19 11.22
CA ILE A 166 -10.03 8.87 10.58
C ILE A 166 -10.15 7.74 11.60
N VAL A 167 -10.74 6.64 11.17
CA VAL A 167 -10.69 5.38 11.92
C VAL A 167 -9.40 4.67 11.55
N ARG A 168 -8.54 4.46 12.54
CA ARG A 168 -7.22 3.86 12.37
C ARG A 168 -7.29 2.35 12.49
N GLU A 169 -6.47 1.70 11.68
CA GLU A 169 -6.21 0.26 11.78
C GLU A 169 -4.77 0.05 12.30
N LYS A 170 -4.51 -1.09 12.93
CA LYS A 170 -3.15 -1.46 13.31
C LYS A 170 -2.32 -1.74 12.07
N HIS A 171 -1.05 -1.36 12.10
CA HIS A 171 -0.07 -1.83 11.12
C HIS A 171 -0.04 -3.36 11.03
N ARG A 172 0.39 -3.87 9.88
CA ARG A 172 0.70 -5.29 9.71
C ARG A 172 2.01 -5.64 10.39
#